data_AF-A0A0G0PZ83-F1
#
_entry.id   AF-A0A0G0PZ83-F1
#
_cell.length_a   1.000
_cell.length_b   1.000
_cell.length_c   1.000
_cell.angle_alpha   90.00
_cell.angle_beta   90.00
_cell.angle_gamma   90.00
#
_symmetry.space_group_name_H-M   'P 1'
#
loop_
_entity.id
_entity.type
_entity.pdbx_description
1 polymer ?
#
loop_
_entity_poly.entity_id
_entity_poly.type
_entity_poly.pdbx_seq_one_letter_code
_entity_poly.pdbx_strand_id
1 'polypeptide(L)'
;MDEISKNKIAIFQKKEIRRVEHNGEWWFSVVDVIEALTDSKNPRDYWYKMKIRVKDEDGFELSTICRQLKLESSDGKKYQTDCANTEGIFRIIQSIPSPKAEPFKRWLAKVG
;
A
#
# COMPACT_ATOMS: atom_id res chain seq x y z
N MET A 1 -14.07 10.83 -19.32
CA MET A 1 -15.18 10.28 -18.51
C MET A 1 -14.51 9.73 -17.27
N ASP A 2 -14.49 10.52 -16.20
CA ASP A 2 -13.80 10.14 -14.97
C ASP A 2 -14.47 8.89 -14.40
N GLU A 3 -13.77 7.76 -14.50
CA GLU A 3 -14.15 6.53 -13.85
C GLU A 3 -14.26 6.85 -12.35
N ILE A 4 -15.47 6.72 -11.80
CA ILE A 4 -15.71 6.97 -10.37
C ILE A 4 -15.04 5.82 -9.63
N SER A 5 -13.76 5.99 -9.32
CA SER A 5 -12.96 5.09 -8.51
C SER A 5 -13.68 4.86 -7.17
N LYS A 6 -14.21 3.64 -7.00
CA LYS A 6 -14.88 3.22 -5.76
C LYS A 6 -13.82 3.01 -4.68
N ASN A 7 -13.67 4.00 -3.80
CA ASN A 7 -12.88 3.84 -2.60
C ASN A 7 -13.57 2.86 -1.65
N LYS A 8 -12.83 1.89 -1.14
CA LYS A 8 -13.30 0.93 -0.14
C LYS A 8 -12.23 0.75 0.94
N ILE A 9 -12.66 0.38 2.13
CA ILE A 9 -11.77 0.01 3.22
C ILE A 9 -11.70 -1.52 3.29
N ALA A 10 -10.48 -2.06 3.34
CA ALA A 10 -10.23 -3.44 3.72
C ALA A 10 -9.65 -3.47 5.15
N ILE A 11 -9.85 -4.57 5.88
CA ILE A 11 -9.41 -4.66 7.28
C ILE A 11 -8.43 -5.84 7.42
N PHE A 12 -7.26 -5.56 7.98
CA PHE A 12 -6.27 -6.55 8.40
C PHE A 12 -5.91 -6.33 9.86
N GLN A 13 -6.19 -7.31 10.73
CA GLN A 13 -5.83 -7.25 12.17
C GLN A 13 -6.22 -5.93 12.86
N LYS A 14 -7.46 -5.46 12.65
CA LYS A 14 -8.00 -4.18 13.17
C LYS A 14 -7.33 -2.91 12.59
N LYS A 15 -6.48 -3.04 11.57
CA LYS A 15 -5.95 -1.93 10.80
C LYS A 15 -6.74 -1.78 9.51
N GLU A 16 -7.14 -0.56 9.22
CA GLU A 16 -7.80 -0.18 7.99
C GLU A 16 -6.76 0.00 6.88
N ILE A 17 -7.05 -0.56 5.72
CA ILE A 17 -6.23 -0.44 4.51
C ILE A 17 -7.15 0.13 3.44
N ARG A 18 -6.91 1.39 3.09
CA ARG A 18 -7.65 2.05 2.02
C ARG A 18 -7.27 1.42 0.70
N ARG A 19 -8.28 1.13 -0.11
CA ARG A 19 -8.13 0.62 -1.46
C ARG A 19 -9.10 1.28 -2.42
N VAL A 20 -8.77 1.21 -3.68
CA VAL A 20 -9.54 1.80 -4.76
C VAL A 20 -9.51 0.88 -5.97
N GLU A 21 -10.63 0.82 -6.68
CA GLU A 21 -10.70 0.14 -7.96
C GLU A 21 -10.09 1.04 -9.04
N HIS A 22 -9.13 0.49 -9.78
CA HIS A 22 -8.47 1.18 -10.90
C HIS A 22 -8.12 0.14 -11.97
N ASN A 23 -8.54 0.35 -13.20
CA ASN A 23 -8.36 -0.59 -14.33
C ASN A 23 -8.87 -2.02 -14.05
N GLY A 24 -9.97 -2.16 -13.31
CA GLY A 24 -10.59 -3.45 -13.03
C GLY A 24 -9.91 -4.31 -11.95
N GLU A 25 -8.92 -3.77 -11.24
CA GLU A 25 -8.23 -4.45 -10.13
C GLU A 25 -8.20 -3.56 -8.86
N TRP A 26 -7.95 -4.18 -7.71
CA TRP A 26 -7.80 -3.46 -6.44
C TRP A 26 -6.39 -2.90 -6.28
N TRP A 27 -6.32 -1.60 -6.01
CA TRP A 27 -5.09 -0.89 -5.66
C TRP A 27 -5.15 -0.45 -4.20
N PHE A 28 -4.08 -0.72 -3.45
CA PHE A 28 -4.01 -0.53 -2.01
C PHE A 28 -3.05 0.60 -1.64
N SER A 29 -3.41 1.39 -0.63
CA SER A 29 -2.55 2.41 -0.04
C SER A 29 -1.27 1.78 0.52
N VAL A 30 -0.12 2.11 -0.07
CA VAL A 30 1.18 1.57 0.35
C VAL A 30 1.50 1.97 1.80
N VAL A 31 1.15 3.19 2.18
CA VAL A 31 1.41 3.69 3.55
C VAL A 31 0.55 3.00 4.59
N ASP A 32 -0.69 2.62 4.25
CA ASP A 32 -1.57 1.87 5.17
C ASP A 32 -1.06 0.43 5.33
N VAL A 33 -0.57 -0.19 4.25
CA VAL A 33 0.09 -1.51 4.30
C VAL A 33 1.32 -1.47 5.20
N ILE A 34 2.17 -0.45 5.06
CA ILE A 34 3.35 -0.27 5.91
C ILE A 34 2.95 -0.10 7.37
N GLU A 35 1.94 0.72 7.67
CA GLU A 35 1.45 0.87 9.03
C GLU A 35 0.96 -0.47 9.60
N ALA A 36 0.15 -1.22 8.84
CA ALA A 36 -0.38 -2.50 9.27
C ALA A 36 0.71 -3.53 9.58
N LEU A 37 1.80 -3.54 8.80
CA LEU A 37 2.90 -4.47 8.95
C LEU A 37 3.92 -4.07 10.01
N THR A 38 4.14 -2.76 10.23
CA THR A 38 5.26 -2.27 11.05
C THR A 38 4.84 -1.62 12.36
N ASP A 39 3.56 -1.27 12.51
CA ASP A 39 3.05 -0.39 13.59
C ASP A 39 3.81 0.95 13.70
N SER A 40 4.47 1.37 12.61
CA SER A 40 5.23 2.61 12.59
C SER A 40 4.33 3.81 12.90
N LYS A 41 4.78 4.68 13.81
CA LYS A 41 4.13 5.97 14.07
C LYS A 41 4.25 6.95 12.89
N ASN A 42 5.17 6.70 11.96
CA ASN A 42 5.37 7.51 10.76
C ASN A 42 5.59 6.60 9.53
N PRO A 43 4.52 5.98 9.00
CA PRO A 43 4.62 5.05 7.87
C PRO A 43 5.06 5.75 6.56
N ARG A 44 4.84 7.06 6.43
CA ARG A 44 5.30 7.85 5.26
C ARG A 44 6.81 8.01 5.25
N ASP A 45 7.42 8.33 6.39
CA ASP A 45 8.88 8.38 6.53
C ASP A 45 9.50 6.99 6.34
N TYR A 46 8.86 5.95 6.88
CA TYR A 46 9.27 4.56 6.64
C TYR A 46 9.27 4.24 5.13
N TRP A 47 8.19 4.58 4.40
CA TRP A 47 8.10 4.38 2.96
C TRP A 47 9.22 5.10 2.21
N TYR A 48 9.45 6.37 2.54
CA TYR A 48 10.52 7.18 1.92
C TYR A 48 11.89 6.54 2.11
N LYS A 49 12.25 6.17 3.34
CA LYS A 49 13.52 5.53 3.66
C LYS A 49 13.66 4.15 3.02
N MET A 50 12.57 3.39 2.95
CA MET A 50 12.57 2.07 2.31
C MET A 50 12.80 2.19 0.79
N LYS A 51 12.23 3.20 0.12
CA LYS A 51 12.50 3.45 -1.30
C LYS A 51 13.99 3.72 -1.56
N ILE A 52 14.63 4.51 -0.70
CA ILE A 52 16.08 4.78 -0.78
C ILE A 52 16.85 3.48 -0.56
N ARG A 53 16.60 2.79 0.55
CA ARG A 53 17.30 1.54 0.88
C ARG A 53 17.20 0.50 -0.24
N VAL A 54 16.01 0.26 -0.78
CA VAL A 54 15.82 -0.75 -1.85
C VAL A 54 16.47 -0.32 -3.16
N LYS A 55 16.49 0.98 -3.47
CA LYS A 55 17.24 1.49 -4.63
C LYS A 55 18.75 1.28 -4.46
N ASP A 56 19.28 1.53 -3.26
CA ASP A 56 20.70 1.43 -2.97
C ASP A 56 21.18 -0.03 -2.87
N GLU A 57 20.38 -0.92 -2.29
CA GLU A 57 20.72 -2.33 -2.07
C GLU A 57 20.41 -3.23 -3.29
N ASP A 58 19.21 -3.08 -3.88
CA ASP A 58 18.72 -3.97 -4.95
C ASP A 58 18.79 -3.32 -6.35
N GLY A 59 19.08 -2.01 -6.44
CA GLY A 59 18.97 -1.25 -7.68
C GLY A 59 17.52 -1.02 -8.15
N PHE A 60 16.53 -1.40 -7.34
CA PHE A 60 15.12 -1.38 -7.74
C PHE A 60 14.38 -0.13 -7.25
N GLU A 61 13.73 0.59 -8.15
CA GLU A 61 12.91 1.75 -7.81
C GLU A 61 11.46 1.36 -7.51
N LEU A 62 11.13 1.18 -6.23
CA LEU A 62 9.78 0.78 -5.78
C LEU A 62 8.65 1.73 -6.25
N SER A 63 8.96 2.99 -6.59
CA SER A 63 7.96 3.93 -7.15
C SER A 63 7.46 3.51 -8.54
N THR A 64 8.21 2.70 -9.28
CA THR A 64 7.85 2.27 -10.64
C THR A 64 6.64 1.34 -10.69
N ILE A 65 6.37 0.61 -9.60
CA ILE A 65 5.20 -0.27 -9.44
C ILE A 65 4.02 0.41 -8.75
N CYS A 66 4.15 1.71 -8.45
CA CYS A 66 3.10 2.49 -7.79
C CYS A 66 2.38 3.43 -8.76
N ARG A 67 1.13 3.76 -8.42
CA ARG A 67 0.35 4.85 -9.03
C ARG A 67 -0.13 5.79 -7.95
N GLN A 68 -0.13 7.09 -8.24
CA GLN A 68 -0.69 8.09 -7.33
C GLN A 68 -2.20 8.21 -7.55
N LEU A 69 -2.97 7.57 -6.67
CA LEU A 69 -4.43 7.56 -6.74
C LEU A 69 -5.02 8.41 -5.61
N LYS A 70 -6.20 9.01 -5.86
CA LYS A 70 -6.89 9.86 -4.89
C LYS A 70 -7.66 9.01 -3.87
N LEU A 71 -7.11 8.90 -2.67
CA LEU A 71 -7.77 8.22 -1.55
C LEU A 71 -8.33 9.22 -0.56
N GLU A 72 -9.49 8.89 0.01
CA GLU A 72 -10.07 9.66 1.10
C GLU A 72 -9.24 9.49 2.38
N SER A 73 -9.17 10.55 3.16
CA SER A 73 -8.47 10.62 4.44
C SER A 73 -9.48 10.84 5.57
N SER A 74 -9.03 10.77 6.82
CA SER A 74 -9.88 10.90 8.01
C SER A 74 -10.57 12.26 8.14
N ASP A 75 -10.08 13.28 7.43
CA ASP A 75 -10.68 14.62 7.32
C ASP A 75 -11.75 14.71 6.21
N GLY A 76 -12.10 13.59 5.56
CA GLY A 76 -13.03 13.52 4.44
C GLY A 76 -12.47 14.07 3.12
N LYS A 77 -11.23 14.55 3.10
CA LYS A 77 -10.58 15.08 1.89
C LYS A 77 -9.87 13.96 1.14
N LYS A 78 -9.73 14.12 -0.17
CA LYS A 78 -9.00 13.18 -1.03
C LYS A 78 -7.58 13.68 -1.31
N TYR A 79 -6.59 12.81 -1.10
CA TYR A 79 -5.18 13.11 -1.36
C TYR A 79 -4.57 12.07 -2.28
N GLN A 80 -3.61 12.50 -3.11
CA GLN A 80 -2.77 11.59 -3.88
C GLN A 80 -1.94 10.74 -2.93
N THR A 81 -2.06 9.43 -3.08
CA THR A 81 -1.39 8.43 -2.26
C THR A 81 -0.75 7.41 -3.19
N ASP A 82 0.51 7.04 -2.91
CA ASP A 82 1.16 5.93 -3.59
C ASP A 82 0.35 4.65 -3.31
N CYS A 83 -0.22 4.09 -4.37
CA CYS A 83 -0.97 2.84 -4.33
C CYS A 83 -0.30 1.81 -5.23
N ALA A 84 -0.43 0.54 -4.89
CA ALA A 84 0.00 -0.57 -5.73
C ALA A 84 -1.08 -1.64 -5.81
N ASN A 85 -1.16 -2.35 -6.93
CA ASN A 85 -2.01 -3.52 -7.05
C ASN A 85 -1.48 -4.71 -6.24
N THR A 86 -2.18 -5.83 -6.25
CA THR A 86 -1.83 -7.05 -5.50
C THR A 86 -0.38 -7.51 -5.73
N GLU A 87 0.08 -7.55 -6.98
CA GLU A 87 1.46 -7.93 -7.32
C GLU A 87 2.48 -6.93 -6.80
N GLY A 88 2.22 -5.63 -6.97
CA GLY A 88 3.10 -4.58 -6.46
C GLY A 88 3.21 -4.60 -4.93
N ILE A 89 2.10 -4.85 -4.23
CA ILE A 89 2.13 -5.03 -2.77
C ILE A 89 2.96 -6.27 -2.40
N PHE A 90 2.84 -7.40 -3.09
CA PHE A 90 3.70 -8.57 -2.85
C PHE A 90 5.19 -8.24 -3.02
N ARG A 91 5.57 -7.43 -4.01
CA ARG A 91 6.97 -6.98 -4.16
C ARG A 91 7.42 -6.06 -3.03
N ILE A 92 6.56 -5.14 -2.59
CA ILE A 92 6.87 -4.17 -1.53
C ILE A 92 7.10 -4.86 -0.19
N ILE A 93 6.24 -5.80 0.19
CA ILE A 93 6.33 -6.45 1.50
C ILE A 93 7.57 -7.34 1.66
N GLN A 94 8.21 -7.77 0.56
CA GLN A 94 9.49 -8.49 0.62
C GLN A 94 10.59 -7.66 1.29
N SER A 95 10.50 -6.33 1.20
CA SER A 95 11.46 -5.40 1.78
C SER A 95 11.05 -4.91 3.19
N ILE A 96 9.99 -5.46 3.78
CA ILE A 96 9.49 -5.12 5.12
C ILE A 96 9.75 -6.29 6.07
N PRO A 97 10.77 -6.21 6.96
CA PRO A 97 11.00 -7.23 7.97
C PRO A 97 9.91 -7.16 9.05
N SER A 98 8.88 -7.99 8.93
CA SER A 98 7.78 -8.05 9.89
C SER A 98 7.26 -9.49 10.07
N PRO A 99 6.99 -9.93 11.31
CA PRO A 99 6.32 -11.21 11.55
C PRO A 99 4.88 -11.24 11.01
N LYS A 100 4.30 -10.07 10.69
CA LYS A 100 2.96 -9.95 10.10
C LYS A 100 2.95 -10.16 8.59
N ALA A 101 4.09 -10.17 7.92
CA ALA A 101 4.18 -10.25 6.46
C ALA A 101 3.53 -11.52 5.90
N GLU A 102 3.79 -12.68 6.52
CA GLU A 102 3.23 -13.95 6.08
C GLU A 102 1.70 -14.04 6.28
N PRO A 103 1.13 -13.70 7.47
CA PRO A 103 -0.32 -13.52 7.62
C PRO A 103 -0.93 -12.52 6.62
N PHE A 104 -0.23 -11.42 6.34
CA PHE A 104 -0.68 -10.38 5.40
C PHE A 104 -0.76 -10.92 3.98
N LYS A 105 0.23 -11.68 3.51
CA LYS A 105 0.21 -12.32 2.17
C LYS A 105 -1.02 -13.18 1.97
N ARG A 106 -1.32 -14.04 2.95
CA ARG A 106 -2.50 -14.92 2.90
C ARG A 106 -3.81 -14.15 2.93
N TRP A 107 -3.85 -13.02 3.63
CA TRP A 107 -4.99 -12.13 3.63
C TRP A 107 -5.15 -11.44 2.27
N LEU A 108 -4.07 -10.87 1.73
CA LEU A 108 -4.06 -10.16 0.45
C LEU A 108 -4.52 -11.08 -0.69
N ALA A 109 -4.07 -12.33 -0.72
CA ALA A 109 -4.49 -13.32 -1.71
C ALA A 109 -6.01 -13.60 -1.74
N LYS A 110 -6.75 -13.25 -0.68
CA LYS A 110 -8.21 -13.43 -0.60
C LYS A 110 -9.01 -12.17 -0.94
N VAL A 111 -8.41 -10.99 -0.76
CA VAL A 111 -9.12 -9.71 -0.87
C VAL A 111 -8.69 -8.87 -2.07
N GLY A 112 -7.50 -9.16 -2.61
CA GLY A 112 -6.89 -8.51 -3.76
C GLY A 112 -7.40 -9.01 -5.10
#